data_AF-A0A1G0HXZ3-F1
#
_entry.id   AF-A0A1G0HXZ3-F1
#
_cell.length_a   1.000
_cell.length_b   1.000
_cell.length_c   1.000
_cell.angle_alpha   90.00
_cell.angle_beta   90.00
_cell.angle_gamma   90.00
#
_symmetry.space_group_name_H-M   'P 1'
#
loop_
_entity.id
_entity.type
_entity.pdbx_description
1 polymer ?
#
loop_
_entity_poly.entity_id
_entity_poly.type
_entity_poly.pdbx_seq_one_letter_code
_entity_poly.pdbx_strand_id
1 'polypeptide(L)'
;MEARMDHVEIERTLATVDAALRVTFPDDFDARCMYASFGVRDLLRAAGQSAEILSGDFLCFSVSKDGRQSLMEGFGTPTANVPSHFWVEADGRRLDLGPSYLPRSSRLDAASIPPLNWGLSAPLPLYLRYRAHHRWHADAELPSDDPLIENLSRFRSILAQVATTRPTPHWSWHLHGPGAVTRAARCGDLWAKGALRFLKVADRQELPF
;
A
#
# COMPACT_ATOMS: atom_id res chain seq x y z
N MET A 1 -18.94 -20.76 -3.44
CA MET A 1 -19.15 -19.31 -3.55
C MET A 1 -18.25 -18.68 -2.50
N GLU A 2 -17.08 -18.18 -2.90
CA GLU A 2 -16.16 -17.52 -1.97
C GLU A 2 -16.83 -16.25 -1.44
N ALA A 3 -16.75 -16.03 -0.12
CA ALA A 3 -17.34 -14.85 0.51
C ALA A 3 -16.51 -13.63 0.12
N ARG A 4 -17.15 -12.66 -0.50
CA ARG A 4 -16.55 -11.37 -0.85
C ARG A 4 -16.13 -10.65 0.42
N MET A 5 -14.91 -10.13 0.45
CA MET A 5 -14.37 -9.40 1.58
C MET A 5 -15.12 -8.08 1.78
N ASP A 6 -15.55 -7.83 3.02
CA ASP A 6 -16.13 -6.55 3.38
C ASP A 6 -15.04 -5.49 3.68
N HIS A 7 -15.45 -4.23 3.75
CA HIS A 7 -14.50 -3.12 3.97
C HIS A 7 -13.87 -3.13 5.37
N VAL A 8 -14.57 -3.68 6.37
CA VAL A 8 -14.12 -3.74 7.77
C VAL A 8 -13.03 -4.79 7.92
N GLU A 9 -13.17 -5.94 7.25
CA GLU A 9 -12.17 -7.00 7.22
C GLU A 9 -10.87 -6.52 6.57
N ILE A 10 -10.98 -5.78 5.46
CA ILE A 10 -9.81 -5.20 4.77
C ILE A 10 -9.13 -4.17 5.68
N GLU A 11 -9.90 -3.24 6.27
CA GLU A 11 -9.34 -2.23 7.16
C GLU A 11 -8.63 -2.86 8.36
N ARG A 12 -9.24 -3.88 8.97
CA ARG A 12 -8.62 -4.62 10.07
C ARG A 12 -7.33 -5.32 9.63
N THR A 13 -7.34 -5.98 8.48
CA THR A 13 -6.15 -6.65 7.93
C THR A 13 -5.01 -5.66 7.75
N LEU A 14 -5.28 -4.54 7.10
CA LEU A 14 -4.29 -3.48 6.88
C LEU A 14 -3.80 -2.90 8.22
N ALA A 15 -4.69 -2.62 9.17
CA ALA A 15 -4.35 -2.05 10.48
C ALA A 15 -3.48 -3.01 11.31
N THR A 16 -3.79 -4.30 11.31
CA THR A 16 -3.01 -5.35 11.98
C THR A 16 -1.61 -5.43 11.40
N VAL A 17 -1.48 -5.44 10.06
CA VAL A 17 -0.19 -5.49 9.38
C VAL A 17 0.63 -4.23 9.69
N ASP A 18 0.04 -3.04 9.57
CA ASP A 18 0.74 -1.79 9.87
C ASP A 18 1.23 -1.71 11.32
N ALA A 19 0.40 -2.10 12.28
CA ALA A 19 0.79 -2.13 13.69
C ALA A 19 1.98 -3.08 13.93
N ALA A 20 1.97 -4.27 13.31
CA ALA A 20 3.09 -5.20 13.40
C ALA A 20 4.37 -4.68 12.73
N LEU A 21 4.25 -4.00 11.59
CA LEU A 21 5.39 -3.39 10.89
C LEU A 21 6.04 -2.28 11.72
N ARG A 22 5.23 -1.45 12.39
CA ARG A 22 5.72 -0.36 13.25
C ARG A 22 6.50 -0.86 14.46
N VAL A 23 6.17 -2.05 14.97
CA VAL A 23 6.92 -2.71 16.04
C VAL A 23 8.20 -3.35 15.49
N THR A 24 8.11 -4.02 14.34
CA THR A 24 9.23 -4.81 13.81
C THR A 24 10.32 -3.95 13.16
N PHE A 25 9.91 -2.89 12.46
CA PHE A 25 10.77 -2.06 11.62
C PHE A 25 10.50 -0.57 11.89
N PRO A 26 10.70 -0.03 13.11
CA PRO A 26 10.26 1.32 13.48
C PRO A 26 10.81 2.43 12.58
N ASP A 27 12.03 2.26 12.05
CA ASP A 27 12.76 3.27 11.28
C ASP A 27 13.06 2.89 9.82
N ASP A 28 12.86 1.63 9.44
CA ASP A 28 13.03 1.15 8.06
C ASP A 28 11.66 1.17 7.36
N PHE A 29 11.42 2.16 6.51
CA PHE A 29 10.18 2.33 5.74
C PHE A 29 10.28 1.77 4.33
N ASP A 30 11.49 1.60 3.80
CA ASP A 30 11.74 1.13 2.44
C ASP A 30 11.48 -0.38 2.32
N ALA A 31 11.84 -1.16 3.35
CA ALA A 31 11.59 -2.59 3.36
C ALA A 31 10.11 -2.97 3.67
N ARG A 32 9.29 -2.01 4.13
CA ARG A 32 7.93 -2.31 4.61
C ARG A 32 6.96 -2.73 3.52
N CYS A 33 7.14 -2.32 2.27
CA CYS A 33 6.21 -2.70 1.19
C CYS A 33 6.17 -4.23 0.97
N MET A 34 7.33 -4.87 1.01
CA MET A 34 7.46 -6.32 0.88
C MET A 34 6.82 -7.03 2.08
N TYR A 35 7.27 -6.72 3.30
CA TYR A 35 6.73 -7.35 4.52
C TYR A 35 5.24 -7.07 4.71
N ALA A 36 4.76 -5.88 4.34
CA ALA A 36 3.32 -5.56 4.30
C ALA A 36 2.57 -6.52 3.38
N SER A 37 3.08 -6.75 2.18
CA SER A 37 2.44 -7.62 1.20
C SER A 37 2.39 -9.07 1.68
N PHE A 38 3.47 -9.58 2.29
CA PHE A 38 3.46 -10.88 2.95
C PHE A 38 2.46 -10.95 4.10
N GLY A 39 2.47 -9.96 5.00
CA GLY A 39 1.56 -9.93 6.15
C GLY A 39 0.08 -9.87 5.74
N VAL A 40 -0.26 -9.04 4.76
CA VAL A 40 -1.62 -8.98 4.21
C VAL A 40 -1.99 -10.33 3.62
N ARG A 41 -1.17 -10.90 2.74
CA ARG A 41 -1.43 -12.21 2.15
C ARG A 41 -1.62 -13.29 3.21
N ASP A 42 -0.74 -13.36 4.21
CA ASP A 42 -0.78 -14.40 5.24
C ASP A 42 -2.08 -14.32 6.08
N LEU A 43 -2.52 -13.12 6.46
CA LEU A 43 -3.80 -12.92 7.16
C LEU A 43 -5.00 -13.29 6.30
N LEU A 44 -4.99 -12.92 5.01
CA LEU A 44 -6.07 -13.25 4.08
C LEU A 44 -6.17 -14.75 3.84
N ARG A 45 -5.03 -15.43 3.64
CA ARG A 45 -4.97 -16.88 3.49
C ARG A 45 -5.45 -17.60 4.76
N ALA A 46 -5.08 -17.11 5.94
CA ALA A 46 -5.58 -17.65 7.21
C ALA A 46 -7.11 -17.50 7.34
N ALA A 47 -7.71 -16.49 6.70
CA ALA A 47 -9.15 -16.31 6.59
C ALA A 47 -9.79 -17.08 5.42
N GLY A 48 -9.04 -17.93 4.71
CA GLY A 48 -9.52 -18.73 3.58
C GLY A 48 -9.66 -17.97 2.27
N GLN A 49 -9.06 -16.78 2.15
CA GLN A 49 -9.12 -15.96 0.95
C GLN A 49 -7.89 -16.17 0.07
N SER A 50 -8.10 -16.22 -1.25
CA SER A 50 -7.00 -16.20 -2.21
C SER A 50 -6.40 -14.80 -2.29
N ALA A 51 -5.08 -14.72 -2.18
CA ALA A 51 -4.32 -13.47 -2.22
C ALA A 51 -2.99 -13.70 -2.93
N GLU A 52 -2.66 -12.83 -3.88
CA GLU A 52 -1.44 -12.88 -4.66
C GLU A 52 -0.60 -11.65 -4.41
N ILE A 53 0.71 -11.84 -4.23
CA ILE A 53 1.66 -10.74 -4.14
C ILE A 53 2.11 -10.38 -5.55
N LEU A 54 2.06 -9.09 -5.87
CA LEU A 54 2.62 -8.54 -7.08
C LEU A 54 3.79 -7.64 -6.70
N SER A 55 4.75 -7.55 -7.62
CA SER A 55 5.84 -6.61 -7.50
C SER A 55 6.10 -5.90 -8.82
N GLY A 56 6.56 -4.66 -8.74
CA GLY A 56 6.71 -3.84 -9.93
C GLY A 56 7.03 -2.38 -9.62
N ASP A 57 6.72 -1.50 -10.57
CA ASP A 57 6.88 -0.06 -10.39
C ASP A 57 5.63 0.56 -9.77
N PHE A 58 5.86 1.57 -8.93
CA PHE A 58 4.82 2.32 -8.26
C PHE A 58 5.12 3.80 -8.24
N LEU A 59 4.11 4.62 -8.53
CA LEU A 59 4.13 6.05 -8.31
C LEU A 59 2.84 6.50 -7.64
N CYS A 60 2.97 7.41 -6.69
CA CYS A 60 1.87 8.10 -6.05
C CYS A 60 2.11 9.60 -6.07
N PHE A 61 1.05 10.35 -6.30
CA PHE A 61 1.06 11.78 -6.09
C PHE A 61 1.31 12.08 -4.62
N SER A 62 2.23 13.00 -4.35
CA SER A 62 2.49 13.57 -3.03
C SER A 62 2.32 15.09 -3.10
N VAL A 63 1.89 15.66 -1.98
CA VAL A 63 1.76 17.11 -1.81
C VAL A 63 2.30 17.50 -0.45
N SER A 64 3.00 18.63 -0.36
CA SER A 64 3.47 19.17 0.92
C SER A 64 2.30 19.53 1.85
N LYS A 65 2.53 19.53 3.16
CA LYS A 65 1.52 19.89 4.17
C LYS A 65 0.98 21.31 4.03
N ASP A 66 1.77 22.23 3.48
CA ASP A 66 1.32 23.59 3.15
C ASP A 66 0.55 23.66 1.81
N GLY A 67 0.51 22.57 1.05
CA GLY A 67 -0.21 22.47 -0.23
C GLY A 67 0.47 23.18 -1.40
N ARG A 68 1.71 23.65 -1.25
CA ARG A 68 2.41 24.50 -2.23
C ARG A 68 3.29 23.73 -3.21
N GLN A 69 3.76 22.54 -2.81
CA GLN A 69 4.62 21.70 -3.63
C GLN A 69 3.96 20.35 -3.82
N SER A 70 4.16 19.76 -5.00
CA SER A 70 3.70 18.41 -5.31
C SER A 70 4.60 17.75 -6.32
N LEU A 71 4.74 16.43 -6.22
CA LEU A 71 5.42 15.62 -7.22
C LEU A 71 4.88 14.18 -7.21
N MET A 72 5.26 13.41 -8.22
CA MET A 72 5.01 11.96 -8.24
C MET A 72 6.19 11.24 -7.60
N GLU A 73 5.93 10.50 -6.54
CA GLU A 73 6.92 9.77 -5.76
C GLU A 73 6.72 8.27 -5.89
N GLY A 74 7.84 7.53 -5.92
CA GLY A 74 7.86 6.08 -5.86
C GLY A 74 8.93 5.63 -4.87
N PHE A 75 9.01 4.31 -4.66
CA PHE A 75 10.04 3.70 -3.82
C PHE A 75 11.27 3.36 -4.66
N GLY A 76 12.45 3.82 -4.22
CA GLY A 76 13.75 3.46 -4.80
C GLY A 76 13.95 3.82 -6.27
N THR A 77 15.11 3.44 -6.80
CA THR A 77 15.34 3.35 -8.24
C THR A 77 15.35 1.85 -8.57
N PRO A 78 14.53 1.36 -9.52
CA PRO A 78 14.59 -0.03 -9.93
C PRO A 78 16.01 -0.35 -10.36
N THR A 79 16.68 -1.27 -9.67
CA THR A 79 17.86 -1.94 -10.25
C THR A 79 17.36 -3.08 -11.10
N ALA A 80 18.16 -3.53 -12.07
CA ALA A 80 17.72 -4.48 -13.10
C ALA A 80 17.00 -5.74 -12.59
N ASN A 81 17.18 -6.12 -11.32
CA ASN A 81 16.65 -7.35 -10.73
C ASN A 81 15.86 -7.17 -9.41
N VAL A 82 15.62 -5.95 -8.92
CA VAL A 82 14.87 -5.74 -7.67
C VAL A 82 13.63 -4.90 -7.95
N PRO A 83 12.41 -5.44 -7.73
CA PRO A 83 11.19 -4.66 -7.92
C PRO A 83 11.16 -3.49 -6.95
N SER A 84 10.66 -2.35 -7.42
CA SER A 84 10.68 -1.12 -6.63
C SER A 84 9.61 -1.12 -5.54
N HIS A 85 8.54 -1.90 -5.71
CA HIS A 85 7.41 -1.94 -4.80
C HIS A 85 6.68 -3.29 -4.84
N PHE A 86 6.00 -3.63 -3.74
CA PHE A 86 5.17 -4.82 -3.59
C PHE A 86 3.77 -4.44 -3.11
N TRP A 87 2.75 -5.14 -3.61
CA TRP A 87 1.36 -5.01 -3.16
C TRP A 87 0.63 -6.35 -3.25
N VAL A 88 -0.62 -6.39 -2.76
CA VAL A 88 -1.47 -7.59 -2.83
C VAL A 88 -2.67 -7.35 -3.74
N GLU A 89 -3.02 -8.37 -4.52
CA GLU A 89 -4.33 -8.47 -5.17
C GLU A 89 -5.12 -9.63 -4.57
N ALA A 90 -6.36 -9.36 -4.13
CA ALA A 90 -7.26 -10.33 -3.52
C ALA A 90 -8.72 -9.90 -3.73
N ASP A 91 -9.62 -10.85 -4.00
CA ASP A 91 -11.07 -10.61 -4.18
C ASP A 91 -11.39 -9.42 -5.13
N GLY A 92 -10.69 -9.36 -6.26
CA GLY A 92 -10.88 -8.30 -7.25
C GLY A 92 -10.47 -6.90 -6.76
N ARG A 93 -9.62 -6.81 -5.73
CA ARG A 93 -9.11 -5.56 -5.16
C ARG A 93 -7.59 -5.55 -5.11
N ARG A 94 -7.00 -4.35 -5.19
CA ARG A 94 -5.61 -4.05 -4.88
C ARG A 94 -5.52 -3.48 -3.47
N LEU A 95 -4.72 -4.13 -2.63
CA LEU A 95 -4.47 -3.79 -1.24
C LEU A 95 -3.01 -3.37 -1.09
N ASP A 96 -2.77 -2.18 -0.53
CA ASP A 96 -1.41 -1.64 -0.45
C ASP A 96 -1.25 -0.63 0.69
N LEU A 97 -0.30 -0.89 1.60
CA LEU A 97 0.10 0.04 2.65
C LEU A 97 1.20 1.01 2.21
N GLY A 98 1.88 0.72 1.09
CA GLY A 98 2.96 1.51 0.51
C GLY A 98 2.68 3.00 0.44
N PRO A 99 1.56 3.47 -0.15
CA PRO A 99 1.25 4.89 -0.21
C PRO A 99 1.38 5.61 1.14
N SER A 100 0.94 4.97 2.24
CA SER A 100 1.00 5.55 3.60
C SER A 100 2.40 5.68 4.18
N TYR A 101 3.39 5.00 3.60
CA TYR A 101 4.78 5.08 4.03
C TYR A 101 5.58 6.12 3.24
N LEU A 102 5.17 6.46 2.01
CA LEU A 102 5.85 7.46 1.17
C LEU A 102 6.12 8.81 1.88
N PRO A 103 5.20 9.38 2.69
CA PRO A 103 5.45 10.67 3.34
C PRO A 103 6.68 10.69 4.26
N ARG A 104 7.19 9.53 4.68
CA ARG A 104 8.35 9.42 5.58
C ARG A 104 9.69 9.53 4.86
N SER A 105 9.73 9.10 3.60
CA SER A 105 10.91 9.18 2.72
C SER A 105 10.75 10.23 1.61
N SER A 106 9.63 10.96 1.62
CA SER A 106 9.34 12.02 0.67
C SER A 106 10.40 13.12 0.72
N ARG A 107 10.68 13.70 -0.46
CA ARG A 107 11.50 14.92 -0.56
C ARG A 107 10.76 16.17 -0.09
N LEU A 108 9.46 16.05 0.16
CA LEU A 108 8.59 17.07 0.72
C LEU A 108 8.32 16.77 2.19
N ASP A 109 7.98 17.79 2.97
CA ASP A 109 7.20 17.58 4.19
C ASP A 109 5.76 17.22 3.78
N ALA A 110 5.57 15.98 3.33
CA ALA A 110 4.36 15.53 2.65
C ALA A 110 3.17 15.36 3.61
N ALA A 111 1.98 15.64 3.10
CA ALA A 111 0.73 15.29 3.74
C ALA A 111 0.58 13.76 3.82
N SER A 112 -0.13 13.28 4.85
CA SER A 112 -0.44 11.86 5.00
C SER A 112 -1.21 11.31 3.80
N ILE A 113 -0.86 10.11 3.36
CA ILE A 113 -1.50 9.41 2.25
C ILE A 113 -2.22 8.18 2.81
N PRO A 114 -3.51 7.95 2.49
CA PRO A 114 -4.24 6.78 2.98
C PRO A 114 -3.74 5.49 2.31
N PRO A 115 -3.92 4.32 2.94
CA PRO A 115 -3.62 3.06 2.29
C PRO A 115 -4.63 2.76 1.18
N LEU A 116 -4.25 1.90 0.24
CA LEU A 116 -5.06 1.54 -0.92
C LEU A 116 -5.94 0.31 -0.66
N ASN A 117 -7.19 0.41 -1.08
CA ASN A 117 -8.16 -0.68 -1.18
C ASN A 117 -8.98 -0.50 -2.47
N TRP A 118 -8.35 -0.63 -3.62
CA TRP A 118 -8.95 -0.24 -4.90
C TRP A 118 -9.52 -1.42 -5.68
N GLY A 119 -10.78 -1.33 -6.14
CA GLY A 119 -11.37 -2.36 -6.99
C GLY A 119 -10.68 -2.43 -8.36
N LEU A 120 -10.25 -3.63 -8.76
CA LEU A 120 -9.56 -3.87 -10.04
C LEU A 120 -10.44 -3.65 -11.27
N SER A 121 -11.78 -3.65 -11.10
CA SER A 121 -12.73 -3.32 -12.16
C SER A 121 -12.79 -1.84 -12.51
N ALA A 122 -12.22 -0.97 -11.66
CA ALA A 122 -12.16 0.46 -11.89
C ALA A 122 -10.74 0.87 -12.32
N PRO A 123 -10.58 1.70 -13.36
CA PRO A 123 -9.27 2.19 -13.75
C PRO A 123 -8.63 2.96 -12.59
N LEU A 124 -7.32 2.82 -12.44
CA LEU A 124 -6.59 3.64 -11.49
C LEU A 124 -6.58 5.10 -11.95
N PRO A 125 -6.74 6.04 -11.01
CA PRO A 125 -6.62 7.48 -11.27
C PRO A 125 -5.15 7.86 -11.46
N LEU A 126 -4.85 8.92 -12.23
CA LEU A 126 -3.46 9.29 -12.57
C LEU A 126 -2.57 9.64 -11.37
N TYR A 127 -3.16 9.98 -10.21
CA TYR A 127 -2.42 10.18 -8.96
C TYR A 127 -1.89 8.88 -8.34
N LEU A 128 -2.18 7.72 -8.94
CA LEU A 128 -1.61 6.41 -8.61
C LEU A 128 -1.24 5.67 -9.89
N ARG A 129 0.00 5.18 -9.99
CA ARG A 129 0.44 4.33 -11.09
C ARG A 129 1.08 3.07 -10.53
N TYR A 130 0.70 1.96 -11.12
CA TYR A 130 1.22 0.63 -10.80
C TYR A 130 1.51 -0.06 -12.11
N ARG A 131 2.71 -0.63 -12.24
CA ARG A 131 3.10 -1.48 -13.35
C ARG A 131 3.68 -2.77 -12.79
N ALA A 132 2.91 -3.85 -12.86
CA ALA A 132 3.36 -5.16 -12.41
C ALA A 132 4.47 -5.67 -13.35
N HIS A 133 5.57 -6.13 -12.76
CA HIS A 133 6.63 -6.87 -13.46
C HIS A 133 6.56 -8.36 -13.13
N HIS A 134 6.23 -8.68 -11.88
CA HIS A 134 6.13 -10.06 -11.40
C HIS A 134 4.84 -10.28 -10.62
N ARG A 135 4.28 -11.47 -10.81
CA ARG A 135 3.17 -12.00 -10.04
C ARG A 135 3.66 -13.27 -9.36
N TRP A 136 3.75 -13.20 -8.04
CA TRP A 136 4.27 -14.29 -7.24
C TRP A 136 3.19 -15.36 -7.13
N HIS A 137 3.58 -16.62 -7.24
CA HIS A 137 2.66 -17.73 -7.02
C HIS A 137 2.00 -17.58 -5.63
N ALA A 138 0.75 -18.02 -5.48
CA ALA A 138 0.03 -17.89 -4.21
C ALA A 138 0.81 -18.51 -3.03
N ASP A 139 1.53 -19.61 -3.31
CA ASP A 139 2.41 -20.34 -2.39
C ASP A 139 3.89 -19.95 -2.44
N ALA A 140 4.22 -18.83 -3.10
CA ALA A 140 5.60 -18.40 -3.16
C ALA A 140 6.10 -17.98 -1.77
N GLU A 141 7.16 -18.61 -1.31
CA GLU A 141 7.93 -18.18 -0.14
C GLU A 141 9.27 -17.59 -0.62
N LEU A 142 9.92 -16.81 0.24
CA LEU A 142 11.27 -16.35 -0.03
C LEU A 142 12.24 -17.55 -0.02
N PRO A 143 13.34 -17.53 -0.81
CA PRO A 143 14.37 -18.57 -0.79
C PRO A 143 15.01 -18.70 0.59
N SER A 144 15.21 -19.93 1.08
CA SER A 144 15.63 -20.25 2.46
C SER A 144 16.94 -19.60 2.93
N ASP A 145 17.80 -19.20 1.99
CA ASP A 145 19.09 -18.56 2.19
C ASP A 145 19.04 -17.03 2.16
N ASP A 146 17.84 -16.45 1.98
CA ASP A 146 17.64 -15.01 1.93
C ASP A 146 17.69 -14.41 3.35
N PRO A 147 18.59 -13.44 3.64
CA PRO A 147 18.63 -12.72 4.92
C PRO A 147 17.28 -12.06 5.31
N LEU A 148 16.39 -11.83 4.34
CA LEU A 148 15.04 -11.32 4.56
C LEU A 148 14.13 -12.33 5.27
N ILE A 149 14.45 -13.64 5.27
CA ILE A 149 13.64 -14.66 5.94
C ILE A 149 13.62 -14.52 7.45
N GLU A 150 14.76 -14.18 8.06
CA GLU A 150 14.81 -13.99 9.52
C GLU A 150 13.92 -12.82 9.93
N ASN A 151 14.00 -11.73 9.17
CA ASN A 151 13.14 -10.56 9.35
C ASN A 151 11.66 -10.87 9.11
N LEU A 152 11.34 -11.64 8.07
CA LEU A 152 9.98 -12.08 7.79
C LEU A 152 9.43 -12.98 8.89
N SER A 153 10.25 -13.89 9.43
CA SER A 153 9.87 -14.80 10.52
C SER A 153 9.60 -14.02 11.82
N ARG A 154 10.48 -13.07 12.15
CA ARG A 154 10.28 -12.14 13.28
C ARG A 154 9.00 -11.32 13.10
N PHE A 155 8.79 -10.76 11.92
CA PHE A 155 7.59 -10.01 11.57
C PHE A 155 6.32 -10.87 11.71
N ARG A 156 6.31 -12.10 11.18
CA ARG A 156 5.17 -13.04 11.28
C ARG A 156 4.83 -13.37 12.73
N SER A 157 5.83 -13.55 13.59
CA SER A 157 5.62 -13.78 15.02
C SER A 157 4.92 -12.58 15.69
N ILE A 158 5.38 -11.37 15.41
CA ILE A 158 4.76 -10.12 15.92
C ILE A 158 3.36 -9.93 15.31
N LEU A 159 3.18 -10.22 14.02
CA LEU A 159 1.89 -10.14 13.34
C LEU A 159 0.85 -11.04 14.00
N ALA A 160 1.21 -12.28 14.33
CA ALA A 160 0.34 -13.21 15.04
C ALA A 160 -0.07 -12.68 16.43
N GLN A 161 0.87 -12.06 17.16
CA GLN A 161 0.58 -11.43 18.46
C GLN A 161 -0.38 -10.25 18.30
N VAL A 162 -0.10 -9.33 17.37
CA VAL A 162 -0.90 -8.12 17.10
C VAL A 162 -2.29 -8.47 16.56
N ALA A 163 -2.44 -9.55 15.79
CA ALA A 163 -3.74 -10.00 15.30
C ALA A 163 -4.73 -10.30 16.45
N THR A 164 -4.24 -10.68 17.63
CA THR A 164 -5.09 -10.93 18.81
C THR A 164 -5.62 -9.65 19.46
N THR A 165 -4.93 -8.52 19.29
CA THR A 165 -5.25 -7.26 19.97
C THR A 165 -6.22 -6.36 19.20
N ARG A 166 -6.48 -6.67 17.92
CA ARG A 166 -7.37 -5.92 17.02
C ARG A 166 -7.04 -4.42 17.01
N PRO A 167 -5.83 -4.03 16.55
CA PRO A 167 -5.41 -2.63 16.58
C PRO A 167 -6.32 -1.75 15.73
N THR A 168 -6.46 -0.49 16.14
CA THR A 168 -7.15 0.52 15.35
C THR A 168 -6.20 1.09 14.29
N PRO A 169 -6.71 1.43 13.09
CA PRO A 169 -5.89 2.05 12.05
C PRO A 169 -5.35 3.41 12.52
N HIS A 170 -4.12 3.74 12.12
CA HIS A 170 -3.55 5.07 12.35
C HIS A 170 -3.95 6.10 11.28
N TRP A 171 -4.59 5.64 10.20
CA TRP A 171 -5.18 6.47 9.16
C TRP A 171 -6.66 6.71 9.44
N SER A 172 -7.18 7.85 8.99
CA SER A 172 -8.59 8.22 9.16
C SER A 172 -9.50 7.68 8.06
N TRP A 173 -8.93 7.20 6.94
CA TRP A 173 -9.65 6.62 5.82
C TRP A 173 -8.71 5.81 4.93
N HIS A 174 -9.29 4.99 4.05
CA HIS A 174 -8.59 4.23 3.02
C HIS A 174 -9.10 4.58 1.62
N LEU A 175 -8.21 4.50 0.63
CA LEU A 175 -8.52 4.85 -0.74
C LEU A 175 -9.22 3.70 -1.45
N HIS A 176 -10.55 3.75 -1.50
CA HIS A 176 -11.36 2.65 -2.03
C HIS A 176 -12.26 3.00 -3.23
N GLY A 177 -11.97 4.12 -3.88
CA GLY A 177 -12.65 4.55 -5.09
C GLY A 177 -12.66 6.08 -5.26
N PRO A 178 -13.10 6.60 -6.43
CA PRO A 178 -13.15 8.04 -6.68
C PRO A 178 -14.04 8.80 -5.69
N GLY A 179 -15.13 8.15 -5.24
CA GLY A 179 -16.05 8.72 -4.24
C GLY A 179 -15.39 8.92 -2.87
N ALA A 180 -14.45 8.06 -2.48
CA ALA A 180 -13.70 8.19 -1.24
C ALA A 180 -12.82 9.45 -1.26
N VAL A 181 -12.11 9.68 -2.36
CA VAL A 181 -11.25 10.87 -2.54
C VAL A 181 -12.06 12.15 -2.55
N THR A 182 -13.18 12.16 -3.27
CA THR A 182 -14.07 13.33 -3.29
C THR A 182 -14.59 13.67 -1.89
N ARG A 183 -14.96 12.66 -1.11
CA ARG A 183 -15.41 12.83 0.27
C ARG A 183 -14.29 13.35 1.17
N ALA A 184 -13.12 12.72 1.14
CA ALA A 184 -11.97 13.14 1.93
C ALA A 184 -11.55 14.59 1.63
N ALA A 185 -11.52 14.96 0.34
CA ALA A 185 -11.22 16.33 -0.07
C ALA A 185 -12.23 17.35 0.47
N ARG A 186 -13.53 17.02 0.47
CA ARG A 186 -14.58 17.86 1.08
C ARG A 186 -14.41 17.98 2.59
N CYS A 187 -13.97 16.91 3.26
CA CYS A 187 -13.68 16.88 4.69
C CYS A 187 -12.36 17.57 5.07
N GLY A 188 -11.62 18.14 4.11
CA GLY A 188 -10.43 18.92 4.40
C GLY A 188 -9.10 18.21 4.15
N ASP A 189 -9.12 16.93 3.78
CA ASP A 189 -7.90 16.14 3.57
C ASP A 189 -7.01 16.78 2.47
N LEU A 190 -5.77 17.09 2.86
CA LEU A 190 -4.83 17.83 2.02
C LEU A 190 -4.38 17.02 0.81
N TRP A 191 -4.10 15.73 1.01
CA TRP A 191 -3.69 14.84 -0.06
C TRP A 191 -4.81 14.69 -1.09
N ALA A 192 -6.03 14.40 -0.64
CA ALA A 192 -7.18 14.25 -1.53
C ALA A 192 -7.48 15.54 -2.32
N LYS A 193 -7.41 16.72 -1.68
CA LYS A 193 -7.53 18.02 -2.38
C LYS A 193 -6.41 18.23 -3.41
N GLY A 194 -5.18 17.83 -3.09
CA GLY A 194 -4.04 17.88 -4.01
C GLY A 194 -4.26 16.94 -5.20
N ALA A 195 -4.61 15.69 -4.95
CA ALA A 195 -4.86 14.67 -5.95
C ALA A 195 -5.96 15.07 -6.95
N LEU A 196 -7.07 15.65 -6.47
CA LEU A 196 -8.13 16.16 -7.35
C LEU A 196 -7.70 17.39 -8.17
N ARG A 197 -6.81 18.24 -7.65
CA ARG A 197 -6.24 19.36 -8.41
C ARG A 197 -5.28 18.86 -9.48
N PHE A 198 -4.42 17.92 -9.12
CA PHE A 198 -3.49 17.25 -10.03
C PHE A 198 -4.24 16.60 -11.21
N LEU A 199 -5.32 15.87 -10.96
CA LEU A 199 -6.11 15.25 -12.04
C LEU A 199 -6.66 16.23 -13.09
N LYS A 200 -6.86 17.50 -12.74
CA LYS A 200 -7.38 18.51 -13.70
C LYS A 200 -6.33 18.98 -14.70
N VAL A 201 -5.05 18.84 -14.36
CA VAL A 201 -3.93 19.39 -15.14
C VAL A 201 -2.97 18.30 -15.62
N ALA A 202 -3.02 17.10 -15.03
CA ALA A 202 -2.13 16.01 -15.37
C ALA A 202 -2.45 15.44 -16.75
N ASP A 203 -1.43 15.34 -17.59
CA ASP A 203 -1.45 14.54 -18.80
C ASP A 203 -0.84 13.15 -18.51
N ARG A 204 -1.56 12.09 -18.91
CA ARG A 204 -1.08 10.72 -18.76
C ARG A 204 0.23 10.47 -19.51
N GLN A 205 0.45 11.15 -20.64
CA GLN A 205 1.62 11.00 -21.51
C GLN A 205 2.91 11.58 -20.89
N GLU A 206 2.78 12.56 -20.01
CA GLU A 206 3.91 13.20 -19.33
C GLU A 206 4.37 12.44 -18.08
N LEU A 207 3.60 11.45 -17.67
CA LEU A 207 3.84 10.67 -16.47
C LEU A 207 4.49 9.32 -16.81
N PRO A 208 5.49 8.86 -16.03
CA PRO A 208 6.16 7.59 -16.30
C PRO A 208 5.17 6.42 -16.34
N PHE A 209 5.33 5.55 -17.36
CA PHE A 209 4.67 4.27 -17.60
C PHE A 209 3.15 4.22 -17.47
#